data_AF-A0A2P2LWC8-F1
#
_entry.id   AF-A0A2P2LWC8-F1
#
_cell.length_a   1.000
_cell.length_b   1.000
_cell.length_c   1.000
_cell.angle_alpha   90.00
_cell.angle_beta   90.00
_cell.angle_gamma   90.00
#
_symmetry.space_group_name_H-M   'P 1'
#
loop_
_entity.id
_entity.type
_entity.pdbx_description
1 polymer ?
#
loop_
_entity_poly.entity_id
_entity_poly.type
_entity_poly.pdbx_seq_one_letter_code
_entity_poly.pdbx_strand_id
1 'polypeptide(L)'
;MRVDGPVAVVQLLETPLLNLVNYASLVATNAARHRFVAGKTKILLEFGLRRAQGPDGAIGASRYCYMGGFDSTSNVAAGRLFGIPLRGTHSHAFVSSFMSPNEIIEKSLQSSDCSTSCEDFVSLAQTWLSKIQVLCIGP
;
A
#
# COMPACT_ATOMS: atom_id res chain seq x y z
N MET A 1 24.84 19.67 -6.07
CA MET A 1 24.10 20.95 -6.15
C MET A 1 25.05 22.06 -5.76
N ARG A 2 24.99 23.22 -6.42
CA ARG A 2 25.77 24.40 -6.06
C ARG A 2 24.79 25.55 -5.87
N VAL A 3 24.93 26.28 -4.76
CA VAL A 3 24.11 27.45 -4.42
C VAL A 3 25.04 28.61 -4.20
N ASP A 4 24.89 29.67 -5.00
CA ASP A 4 25.70 30.87 -4.92
C ASP A 4 24.78 32.08 -4.63
N GLY A 5 25.18 32.97 -3.72
CA GLY A 5 24.36 34.10 -3.28
C GLY A 5 24.88 34.77 -2.02
N PRO A 6 24.11 35.71 -1.43
CA PRO A 6 24.49 36.37 -0.18
C PRO A 6 24.67 35.36 0.95
N VAL A 7 25.80 35.46 1.68
CA VAL A 7 26.23 34.46 2.69
C VAL A 7 25.14 34.12 3.70
N ALA A 8 24.41 35.12 4.21
CA ALA A 8 23.36 34.91 5.21
C ALA A 8 22.19 34.08 4.68
N VAL A 9 21.83 34.25 3.40
CA VAL A 9 20.72 33.53 2.77
C VAL A 9 21.13 32.10 2.44
N VAL A 10 22.31 31.90 1.85
CA VAL A 10 22.78 30.56 1.48
C VAL A 10 23.05 29.69 2.70
N GLN A 11 23.54 30.28 3.80
CA GLN A 11 23.75 29.56 5.05
C GLN A 11 22.43 29.09 5.66
N LEU A 12 21.37 29.89 5.59
CA LEU A 12 20.05 29.52 6.09
C LEU A 12 19.44 28.33 5.31
N LEU A 13 19.80 28.18 4.03
CA LEU A 13 19.31 27.10 3.17
C LEU A 13 20.02 25.77 3.42
N GLU A 14 21.17 25.74 4.08
CA GLU A 14 21.96 24.53 4.29
C GLU A 14 21.15 23.40 4.95
N THR A 15 20.54 23.69 6.10
CA THR A 15 19.78 22.70 6.87
C THR A 15 18.58 22.12 6.11
N PRO A 16 17.65 22.92 5.54
CA PRO A 16 16.51 22.36 4.81
C PRO A 16 16.94 21.59 3.56
N LEU A 17 17.96 22.05 2.84
CA LEU A 17 18.46 21.34 1.67
C LEU A 17 19.06 19.98 2.03
N LEU A 18 19.90 19.92 3.08
CA LEU A 18 20.46 18.67 3.56
C LEU A 18 19.36 17.70 4.00
N ASN A 19 18.36 18.17 4.74
CA ASN A 19 17.25 17.32 5.19
C ASN A 19 16.50 16.72 3.98
N LEU A 20 16.07 17.56 3.04
CA LEU A 20 15.29 17.13 1.88
C LEU A 20 16.07 16.18 0.97
N VAL A 21 17.34 16.52 0.64
CA VAL A 21 18.14 15.75 -0.30
C VAL A 21 18.63 14.44 0.30
N ASN A 22 19.07 14.43 1.57
CA ASN A 22 19.55 13.22 2.22
C ASN A 22 18.42 12.20 2.37
N TYR A 23 17.24 12.64 2.83
CA TYR A 23 16.10 11.74 2.99
C TYR A 23 15.63 11.15 1.65
N ALA A 24 15.46 12.01 0.64
CA ALA A 24 15.03 11.58 -0.69
C ALA A 24 15.99 10.56 -1.31
N SER A 25 17.28 10.87 -1.27
CA SER A 25 18.33 10.02 -1.87
C SER A 25 18.47 8.69 -1.12
N LEU A 26 18.39 8.70 0.21
CA LEU A 26 18.44 7.50 1.04
C LEU A 26 17.30 6.53 0.70
N VAL A 27 16.07 7.02 0.69
CA VAL A 27 14.88 6.20 0.42
C VAL A 27 14.90 5.66 -1.00
N ALA A 28 15.17 6.52 -1.99
CA ALA A 28 15.23 6.11 -3.39
C ALA A 28 16.32 5.07 -3.65
N THR A 29 17.51 5.26 -3.07
CA THR A 29 18.61 4.31 -3.24
C THR A 29 18.32 2.98 -2.55
N ASN A 30 17.71 2.99 -1.37
CA ASN A 30 17.31 1.75 -0.71
C ASN A 30 16.24 1.00 -1.51
N ALA A 31 15.25 1.72 -2.05
CA ALA A 31 14.26 1.13 -2.95
C ALA A 31 14.90 0.53 -4.21
N ALA A 32 15.89 1.20 -4.80
CA ALA A 32 16.66 0.68 -5.92
C ALA A 32 17.44 -0.60 -5.57
N ARG A 33 18.01 -0.69 -4.36
CA ARG A 33 18.66 -1.92 -3.87
C ARG A 33 17.66 -3.07 -3.75
N HIS A 34 16.46 -2.81 -3.23
CA HIS A 34 15.40 -3.82 -3.18
C HIS A 34 14.96 -4.25 -4.59
N ARG A 35 14.77 -3.31 -5.52
CA ARG A 35 14.48 -3.62 -6.93
C ARG A 35 15.58 -4.46 -7.57
N PHE A 36 16.84 -4.12 -7.32
CA PHE A 36 17.97 -4.87 -7.85
C PHE A 36 17.94 -6.34 -7.40
N VAL A 37 17.71 -6.57 -6.11
CA VAL A 37 17.64 -7.93 -5.54
C VAL A 37 16.38 -8.69 -5.99
N ALA A 38 15.23 -8.02 -6.04
CA ALA A 38 13.97 -8.66 -6.44
C ALA A 38 13.88 -8.97 -7.95
N GLY A 39 14.66 -8.26 -8.77
CA GLY A 39 14.61 -8.33 -10.23
C GLY A 39 13.41 -7.58 -10.82
N LYS A 40 13.32 -7.53 -12.15
CA LYS A 40 12.29 -6.76 -12.88
C LYS A 40 10.92 -7.44 -12.96
N THR A 41 10.85 -8.75 -12.72
CA THR A 41 9.63 -9.55 -12.92
C THR A 41 8.69 -9.53 -11.71
N LYS A 42 9.20 -9.13 -10.54
CA LYS A 42 8.43 -9.10 -9.30
C LYS A 42 7.80 -7.74 -9.08
N ILE A 43 6.59 -7.74 -8.54
CA ILE A 43 5.89 -6.50 -8.15
C ILE A 43 6.36 -6.11 -6.75
N LEU A 44 6.83 -4.88 -6.60
CA LEU A 44 7.25 -4.29 -5.33
C LEU A 44 6.24 -3.23 -4.88
N LEU A 45 5.78 -3.36 -3.63
CA LEU A 45 4.74 -2.54 -3.03
C LEU A 45 5.30 -1.80 -1.81
N GLU A 46 5.05 -0.50 -1.73
CA GLU A 46 5.44 0.32 -0.58
C GLU A 46 4.28 0.45 0.42
N PHE A 47 4.42 -0.16 1.60
CA PHE A 47 3.43 -0.15 2.70
C PHE A 47 4.00 0.38 4.03
N GLY A 48 5.00 1.25 3.97
CA GLY A 48 5.73 1.83 5.09
C GLY A 48 5.03 3.03 5.75
N LEU A 49 3.97 3.59 5.14
CA LEU A 49 3.25 4.80 5.61
C LEU A 49 3.12 4.91 7.13
N ARG A 50 2.64 3.85 7.80
CA ARG A 50 2.29 3.92 9.23
C ARG A 50 3.49 3.94 10.20
N ARG A 51 4.72 3.85 9.67
CA ARG A 51 5.98 4.01 10.44
C ARG A 51 6.88 5.09 9.86
N ALA A 52 6.43 5.79 8.82
CA ALA A 52 7.17 6.89 8.25
C ALA A 52 7.18 8.08 9.23
N GLN A 53 8.29 8.81 9.27
CA GLN A 53 8.53 9.82 10.28
C GLN A 53 7.93 11.16 9.91
N GLY A 54 7.12 11.73 10.81
CA GLY A 54 6.54 13.05 10.64
C GLY A 54 5.40 13.12 9.60
N PRO A 55 4.81 14.31 9.42
CA PRO A 55 3.64 14.51 8.55
C PRO A 55 3.96 14.28 7.07
N ASP A 56 5.11 14.77 6.60
CA ASP A 56 5.51 14.67 5.19
C ASP A 56 6.30 13.38 4.87
N GLY A 57 6.83 12.69 5.89
CA GLY A 57 7.69 11.52 5.67
C GLY A 57 6.97 10.38 4.98
N ALA A 58 5.69 10.15 5.26
CA ALA A 58 4.92 9.12 4.57
C ALA A 58 4.77 9.40 3.08
N ILE A 59 4.42 10.64 2.72
CA ILE A 59 4.20 11.06 1.33
C ILE A 59 5.53 11.06 0.57
N GLY A 60 6.59 11.60 1.18
CA GLY A 60 7.95 11.58 0.65
C GLY A 60 8.45 10.16 0.44
N ALA A 61 8.33 9.28 1.44
CA ALA A 61 8.74 7.88 1.34
C ALA A 61 8.09 7.17 0.15
N SER A 62 6.76 7.26 0.03
CA SER A 62 6.02 6.64 -1.07
C SER A 62 6.51 7.14 -2.44
N ARG A 63 6.74 8.46 -2.57
CA ARG A 63 7.27 9.06 -3.80
C ARG A 63 8.66 8.55 -4.15
N TYR A 64 9.58 8.56 -3.19
CA TYR A 64 10.98 8.19 -3.44
C TYR A 64 11.15 6.68 -3.60
N CYS A 65 10.34 5.85 -2.94
CA CYS A 65 10.30 4.40 -3.19
C CYS A 65 9.85 4.09 -4.62
N TYR A 66 8.79 4.74 -5.09
CA TYR A 66 8.32 4.58 -6.47
C TYR A 66 9.39 5.01 -7.47
N MET A 67 10.04 6.14 -7.24
CA MET A 67 11.17 6.62 -8.04
C MET A 67 12.36 5.64 -8.03
N GLY A 68 12.62 4.98 -6.91
CA GLY A 68 13.63 3.95 -6.77
C GLY A 68 13.27 2.60 -7.42
N GLY A 69 12.07 2.47 -7.99
CA GLY A 69 11.67 1.31 -8.78
C GLY A 69 10.63 0.40 -8.13
N PHE A 70 9.94 0.84 -7.08
CA PHE A 70 8.72 0.18 -6.62
C PHE A 70 7.57 0.45 -7.59
N ASP A 71 6.58 -0.45 -7.66
CA ASP A 71 5.52 -0.39 -8.67
C ASP A 71 4.26 0.33 -8.17
N SER A 72 4.02 0.36 -6.86
CA SER A 72 2.83 1.01 -6.26
C SER A 72 2.97 1.23 -4.76
N THR A 73 2.04 2.00 -4.19
CA THR A 73 1.98 2.32 -2.76
C THR A 73 0.55 2.15 -2.21
N SER A 74 0.40 1.97 -0.90
CA SER A 74 -0.89 2.10 -0.21
C SER A 74 -1.24 3.55 0.15
N ASN A 75 -0.33 4.50 -0.03
CA ASN A 75 -0.53 5.89 0.36
C ASN A 75 -1.39 6.65 -0.66
N VAL A 76 -2.68 6.79 -0.36
CA VAL A 76 -3.64 7.49 -1.22
C VAL A 76 -3.27 8.95 -1.47
N ALA A 77 -2.68 9.64 -0.48
CA ALA A 77 -2.24 11.03 -0.65
C ALA A 77 -1.10 11.13 -1.68
N ALA A 78 -0.13 10.20 -1.64
CA ALA A 78 0.94 10.13 -2.62
C ALA A 78 0.42 9.74 -4.02
N GLY A 79 -0.56 8.82 -4.09
CA GLY A 79 -1.25 8.49 -5.35
C GLY A 79 -1.95 9.71 -5.95
N ARG A 80 -2.66 10.51 -5.12
CA ARG A 80 -3.34 11.72 -5.55
C ARG A 80 -2.38 12.82 -6.03
N LEU A 81 -1.29 13.06 -5.30
CA LEU A 81 -0.36 14.16 -5.59
C LEU A 81 0.61 13.84 -6.73
N PHE A 82 1.04 12.58 -6.85
CA PHE A 82 2.12 12.18 -7.77
C PHE A 82 1.71 11.15 -8.82
N GLY A 83 0.44 10.72 -8.85
CA GLY A 83 -0.05 9.75 -9.82
C GLY A 83 0.54 8.34 -9.63
N ILE A 84 1.03 8.02 -8.44
CA ILE A 84 1.62 6.71 -8.14
C ILE A 84 0.50 5.66 -8.12
N PRO A 85 0.65 4.52 -8.81
CA PRO A 85 -0.34 3.46 -8.77
C PRO A 85 -0.63 3.02 -7.33
N LEU A 86 -1.91 2.87 -7.01
CA LEU A 86 -2.36 2.46 -5.68
C LEU A 86 -2.60 0.96 -5.60
N ARG A 87 -2.15 0.35 -4.50
CA ARG A 87 -2.42 -1.03 -4.14
C ARG A 87 -2.66 -1.12 -2.64
N GLY A 88 -3.64 -1.92 -2.23
CA GLY A 88 -3.98 -2.14 -0.83
C GLY A 88 -5.15 -3.10 -0.72
N THR A 89 -5.16 -3.89 0.34
CA THR A 89 -6.26 -4.82 0.67
C THR A 89 -6.97 -4.34 1.93
N HIS A 90 -7.91 -5.15 2.42
CA HIS A 90 -8.51 -4.95 3.74
C HIS A 90 -7.46 -5.13 4.87
N SER A 91 -7.76 -4.56 6.04
CA SER A 91 -6.92 -4.66 7.23
C SER A 91 -7.39 -5.79 8.14
N HIS A 92 -6.52 -6.25 9.05
CA HIS A 92 -6.93 -7.21 10.09
C HIS A 92 -8.04 -6.67 10.98
N ALA A 93 -8.03 -5.36 11.29
CA ALA A 93 -9.06 -4.74 12.11
C ALA A 93 -10.46 -4.86 11.48
N PHE A 94 -10.56 -4.86 10.15
CA PHE A 94 -11.82 -5.11 9.46
C PHE A 94 -12.33 -6.54 9.68
N VAL A 95 -11.45 -7.53 9.67
CA VAL A 95 -11.87 -8.93 9.93
C VAL A 95 -12.24 -9.10 11.40
N SER A 96 -11.44 -8.54 12.31
CA SER A 96 -11.64 -8.65 13.75
C SER A 96 -12.84 -7.86 14.29
N SER A 97 -13.44 -6.98 13.49
CA SER A 97 -14.65 -6.25 13.91
C SER A 97 -15.92 -7.09 13.81
N PHE A 98 -15.89 -8.26 13.17
CA PHE A 98 -17.02 -9.18 13.07
C PHE A 98 -16.84 -10.37 14.01
N MET A 99 -17.85 -10.69 14.81
CA MET A 99 -17.84 -11.88 15.68
C MET A 99 -18.57 -13.07 15.05
N SER A 100 -19.52 -12.81 14.15
CA SER A 100 -20.32 -13.84 13.49
C SER A 100 -20.76 -13.43 12.07
N PRO A 101 -20.92 -14.37 11.13
CA PRO A 101 -21.54 -14.10 9.82
C PRO A 101 -22.96 -13.49 9.91
N ASN A 102 -23.63 -13.62 11.06
CA ASN A 102 -24.95 -13.02 11.28
C ASN A 102 -24.93 -11.49 11.32
N GLU A 103 -23.77 -10.87 11.53
CA GLU A 103 -23.59 -9.42 11.51
C GLU A 103 -23.55 -8.85 10.08
N ILE A 104 -23.44 -9.71 9.06
CA ILE A 104 -23.45 -9.31 7.66
C ILE A 104 -24.89 -8.93 7.27
N ILE A 105 -25.12 -7.63 7.11
CA ILE A 105 -26.43 -7.06 6.74
C ILE A 105 -26.74 -7.38 5.28
N GLU A 106 -25.82 -7.08 4.37
CA GLU A 106 -25.98 -7.32 2.94
C GLU A 106 -25.38 -8.67 2.56
N LYS A 107 -26.26 -9.61 2.17
CA LYS A 107 -25.88 -10.99 1.83
C LYS A 107 -25.97 -11.26 0.34
N SER A 108 -26.56 -10.36 -0.43
CA SER A 108 -26.68 -10.54 -1.86
C SER A 108 -25.34 -10.25 -2.56
N LEU A 109 -25.04 -11.02 -3.60
CA LEU A 109 -23.88 -10.80 -4.46
C LEU A 109 -24.32 -10.83 -5.92
N GLN A 110 -24.00 -9.77 -6.65
CA GLN A 110 -24.21 -9.72 -8.10
C GLN A 110 -23.00 -10.27 -8.85
N SER A 111 -23.27 -10.96 -9.96
CA SER A 111 -22.24 -11.38 -10.91
C SER A 111 -21.54 -10.16 -11.53
N SER A 112 -20.27 -10.32 -11.95
CA SER A 112 -19.50 -9.27 -12.63
C SER A 112 -20.20 -8.73 -13.88
N ASP A 113 -20.98 -9.58 -14.53
CA ASP A 113 -21.64 -9.30 -15.80
C ASP A 113 -23.09 -8.79 -15.58
N CYS A 114 -23.50 -8.59 -14.32
CA CYS A 114 -24.85 -8.20 -13.89
C CYS A 114 -26.00 -9.12 -14.39
N SER A 115 -25.69 -10.30 -14.94
CA SER A 115 -26.68 -11.22 -15.50
C SER A 115 -27.46 -12.00 -14.44
N THR A 116 -26.86 -12.21 -13.26
CA THR A 116 -27.40 -13.05 -12.19
C THR A 116 -27.06 -12.48 -10.82
N SER A 117 -27.97 -12.64 -9.87
CA SER A 117 -27.76 -12.35 -8.44
C SER A 117 -27.81 -13.64 -7.63
N CYS A 118 -26.95 -13.73 -6.62
CA CYS A 118 -27.05 -14.67 -5.53
C CYS A 118 -27.68 -13.93 -4.35
N GLU A 119 -28.89 -14.31 -3.94
CA GLU A 119 -29.62 -13.63 -2.86
C GLU A 119 -28.96 -13.82 -1.48
N ASP A 120 -28.32 -14.98 -1.25
CA ASP A 120 -27.62 -15.27 0.01
C ASP A 120 -26.27 -15.95 -0.23
N PHE A 121 -25.26 -15.11 -0.43
CA PHE A 121 -23.87 -15.51 -0.60
C PHE A 121 -23.27 -16.10 0.68
N VAL A 122 -23.75 -15.71 1.86
CA VAL A 122 -23.23 -16.20 3.15
C VAL A 122 -23.57 -17.67 3.32
N SER A 123 -24.83 -18.05 3.06
CA SER A 123 -25.26 -19.45 3.10
C SER A 123 -24.53 -20.30 2.04
N LEU A 124 -24.30 -19.75 0.85
CA LEU A 124 -23.52 -20.42 -0.18
C LEU A 124 -22.07 -20.68 0.29
N ALA A 125 -21.41 -19.67 0.88
CA ALA A 125 -20.05 -19.81 1.41
C ALA A 125 -19.96 -20.86 2.53
N GLN A 126 -20.95 -20.92 3.43
CA GLN A 126 -21.03 -21.95 4.47
C GLN A 126 -21.22 -23.35 3.88
N THR A 127 -22.06 -23.49 2.85
CA THR A 127 -22.25 -24.76 2.14
C THR A 127 -20.94 -25.27 1.54
N TRP A 128 -20.16 -24.39 0.92
CA TRP A 128 -18.84 -24.73 0.39
C TRP A 128 -17.82 -25.02 1.48
N LEU A 129 -17.86 -24.30 2.60
CA LEU A 129 -17.02 -24.56 3.75
C LEU A 129 -17.21 -26.00 4.26
N SER A 130 -18.47 -26.45 4.41
CA SER A 130 -18.76 -27.82 4.83
C SER A 130 -18.23 -28.86 3.84
N LYS A 131 -18.37 -28.62 2.53
CA LYS A 131 -17.82 -29.52 1.49
C LYS A 131 -16.29 -29.62 1.56
N ILE A 132 -15.61 -28.49 1.75
CA ILE A 132 -14.15 -28.44 1.85
C ILE A 132 -13.66 -29.11 3.14
N GLN A 133 -14.35 -28.92 4.28
CA GLN A 133 -14.00 -29.58 5.52
C GLN A 133 -14.03 -31.11 5.41
N VAL A 134 -15.04 -31.67 4.74
CA VAL A 134 -15.14 -33.11 4.49
C VAL A 134 -14.01 -33.62 3.56
N LEU A 135 -13.50 -32.78 2.66
CA LEU A 135 -12.39 -33.14 1.76
C LEU A 135 -11.00 -33.03 2.43
N CYS A 136 -10.82 -32.09 3.35
CA CYS A 136 -9.56 -31.90 4.08
C CYS A 136 -9.37 -32.90 5.23
N ILE A 137 -10.47 -33.45 5.75
CA ILE A 137 -10.46 -34.59 6.66
C ILE A 137 -10.48 -35.82 5.74
N GLY A 138 -9.31 -36.25 5.27
CA GLY A 138 -9.19 -37.54 4.57
C GLY A 138 -9.69 -38.71 5.44
N PRO A 139 -9.85 -39.93 4.87
CA PRO A 139 -10.25 -41.11 5.65
C PRO A 139 -9.33 -41.38 6.85
#